data_AF-A0A8T4JHR5-F1
#
_entry.id   AF-A0A8T4JHR5-F1
#
_cell.length_a   1.000
_cell.length_b   1.000
_cell.length_c   1.000
_cell.angle_alpha   90.00
_cell.angle_beta   90.00
_cell.angle_gamma   90.00
#
_symmetry.space_group_name_H-M   'P 1'
#
loop_
_entity.id
_entity.type
_entity.pdbx_description
1 polymer ?
#
loop_
_entity_poly.entity_id
_entity_poly.type
_entity_poly.pdbx_seq_one_letter_code
_entity_poly.pdbx_strand_id
1 'polypeptide(L)'
;MKIIGFVRSKISAERKEKIEGSLSIDQKIDIKDLVKEKNPFSDEIDAIRIKYTFSVIYSKKVAKIEFEGSVLVLPEKHEMDAFMKDWDSKKIPESLRVSIFNFILSKCSLKALALEEELSLPLHMQMPKLTSQKD
;
A
#
# COMPACT_ATOMS: atom_id res chain seq x y z
N MET A 1 10.50 -4.99 -14.89
CA MET A 1 10.17 -3.83 -14.01
C MET A 1 10.91 -3.83 -12.67
N LYS A 2 11.32 -2.65 -12.15
CA LYS A 2 11.95 -2.48 -10.82
C LYS A 2 11.30 -1.36 -10.00
N ILE A 3 11.15 -1.52 -8.68
CA ILE A 3 10.76 -0.43 -7.77
C ILE A 3 12.02 0.30 -7.34
N ILE A 4 12.08 1.61 -7.60
CA ILE A 4 13.29 2.44 -7.38
C ILE A 4 13.09 3.51 -6.31
N GLY A 5 11.86 3.71 -5.83
CA GLY A 5 11.59 4.67 -4.78
C GLY A 5 10.26 4.43 -4.07
N PHE A 6 10.19 4.85 -2.81
CA PHE A 6 9.00 4.81 -1.99
C PHE A 6 8.94 6.06 -1.10
N VAL A 7 7.87 6.82 -1.23
CA VAL A 7 7.64 8.04 -0.45
C VAL A 7 6.30 7.93 0.23
N ARG A 8 6.25 8.17 1.54
CA ARG A 8 5.00 8.43 2.25
C ARG A 8 4.83 9.94 2.37
N SER A 9 3.67 10.44 1.94
CA SER A 9 3.31 11.86 2.06
C SER A 9 2.54 12.13 3.34
N LYS A 10 1.71 11.19 3.80
CA LYS A 10 0.83 11.38 4.96
C LYS A 10 0.59 10.07 5.69
N ILE A 11 0.51 10.18 7.01
CA ILE A 11 0.08 9.13 7.92
C ILE A 11 -1.02 9.73 8.79
N SER A 12 -2.17 9.06 8.84
CA SER A 12 -3.29 9.43 9.69
C SER A 12 -3.75 8.18 10.45
N ALA A 13 -3.87 8.27 11.77
CA ALA A 13 -4.37 7.18 12.58
C ALA A 13 -5.30 7.76 13.64
N GLU A 14 -6.52 7.23 13.71
CA GLU A 14 -7.57 7.75 14.58
C GLU A 14 -8.35 6.60 15.19
N ARG A 15 -8.59 6.65 16.51
CA ARG A 15 -9.49 5.77 17.25
C ARG A 15 -10.62 6.63 17.82
N LYS A 16 -11.87 6.31 17.49
CA LYS A 16 -13.05 7.13 17.79
C LYS A 16 -13.84 6.65 19.00
N GLU A 17 -14.12 5.35 19.10
CA GLU A 17 -15.05 4.81 20.10
C GLU A 17 -14.58 3.49 20.73
N LYS A 18 -15.29 3.04 21.77
CA LYS A 18 -15.11 1.72 22.37
C LYS A 18 -15.58 0.63 21.39
N ILE A 19 -14.85 -0.48 21.38
CA ILE A 19 -15.16 -1.64 20.55
C ILE A 19 -16.36 -2.37 21.17
N GLU A 20 -17.53 -2.31 20.52
CA GLU A 20 -18.73 -3.05 20.93
C GLU A 20 -19.15 -4.08 19.87
N GLY A 21 -19.32 -5.33 20.30
CA GLY A 21 -19.71 -6.46 19.45
C GLY A 21 -18.60 -7.00 18.55
N SER A 22 -18.98 -7.68 17.47
CA SER A 22 -18.01 -8.20 16.48
C SER A 22 -17.36 -7.07 15.70
N LEU A 23 -16.04 -7.10 15.65
CA LEU A 23 -15.19 -6.16 14.91
C LEU A 23 -14.66 -6.86 13.66
N SER A 24 -14.81 -6.23 12.50
CA SER A 24 -14.13 -6.64 11.27
C SER A 24 -13.04 -5.62 10.95
N ILE A 25 -11.95 -6.12 10.38
CA ILE A 25 -10.78 -5.31 10.01
C ILE A 25 -10.55 -5.54 8.52
N ASP A 26 -10.69 -4.47 7.75
CA ASP A 26 -10.54 -4.50 6.30
C ASP A 26 -9.29 -3.73 5.88
N GLN A 27 -8.56 -4.29 4.92
CA GLN A 27 -7.41 -3.64 4.30
C GLN A 27 -7.75 -3.22 2.88
N LYS A 28 -7.44 -1.98 2.54
CA LYS A 28 -7.73 -1.43 1.20
C LYS A 28 -6.50 -0.72 0.64
N ILE A 29 -6.19 -1.01 -0.63
CA ILE A 29 -5.24 -0.24 -1.42
C ILE A 29 -6.00 0.40 -2.58
N ASP A 30 -5.96 1.71 -2.64
CA ASP A 30 -6.47 2.50 -3.75
C ASP A 30 -5.30 3.17 -4.46
N ILE A 31 -5.18 2.97 -5.78
CA ILE A 31 -4.25 3.74 -6.60
C ILE A 31 -4.97 5.01 -7.06
N LYS A 32 -4.41 6.16 -6.69
CA LYS A 32 -5.03 7.48 -6.92
C LYS A 32 -4.62 8.08 -8.25
N ASP A 33 -3.38 7.85 -8.66
CA ASP A 33 -2.79 8.53 -9.81
C ASP A 33 -1.58 7.76 -10.33
N LEU A 34 -1.29 7.93 -11.61
CA LEU A 34 -0.13 7.35 -12.29
C LEU A 34 0.45 8.42 -13.23
N VAL A 35 1.67 8.86 -12.94
CA VAL A 35 2.31 9.99 -13.61
C VAL A 35 3.67 9.57 -14.14
N LYS A 36 3.93 9.86 -15.41
CA LYS A 36 5.25 9.70 -16.00
C LYS A 36 6.18 10.81 -15.50
N GLU A 37 7.34 10.45 -14.98
CA GLU A 37 8.33 11.39 -14.46
C GLU A 37 9.74 11.02 -14.93
N LYS A 38 10.64 12.00 -14.97
CA LYS A 38 12.04 11.71 -15.27
C LYS A 38 12.63 10.77 -14.24
N ASN A 39 13.37 9.78 -14.69
CA ASN A 39 14.09 8.88 -13.81
C ASN A 39 15.25 9.65 -13.14
N PRO A 40 15.35 9.65 -11.80
CA PRO A 40 16.40 10.38 -11.09
C PRO A 40 17.80 9.79 -11.27
N PHE A 41 17.92 8.57 -11.83
CA PHE A 41 19.19 7.85 -11.96
C PHE A 41 19.73 7.76 -13.40
N SER A 42 18.92 8.08 -14.42
CA SER A 42 19.32 8.04 -15.83
C SER A 42 18.30 8.76 -16.71
N ASP A 43 18.75 9.43 -17.77
CA ASP A 43 17.87 10.07 -18.77
C ASP A 43 17.39 9.10 -19.88
N GLU A 44 17.85 7.85 -19.90
CA GLU A 44 17.54 6.91 -20.99
C GLU A 44 16.12 6.33 -20.93
N ILE A 45 15.55 6.23 -19.73
CA ILE A 45 14.26 5.60 -19.47
C ILE A 45 13.55 6.41 -18.39
N ASP A 46 12.37 6.93 -18.70
CA ASP A 46 11.51 7.61 -17.73
C ASP A 46 10.98 6.62 -16.65
N ALA A 47 10.63 7.15 -15.49
CA ALA A 47 10.00 6.42 -14.41
C ALA A 47 8.48 6.70 -14.37
N ILE A 48 7.75 5.85 -13.66
CA ILE A 48 6.33 6.03 -13.38
C ILE A 48 6.15 6.23 -11.87
N ARG A 49 5.60 7.38 -11.48
CA ARG A 49 5.16 7.65 -10.11
C ARG A 49 3.71 7.21 -9.95
N ILE A 50 3.46 6.36 -8.97
CA ILE A 50 2.15 5.79 -8.70
C ILE A 50 1.73 6.26 -7.31
N LYS A 51 0.75 7.16 -7.24
CA LYS A 51 0.19 7.65 -5.98
C LYS A 51 -0.81 6.64 -5.44
N TYR A 52 -0.72 6.36 -4.15
CA TYR A 52 -1.56 5.36 -3.51
C TYR A 52 -2.13 5.86 -2.18
N THR A 53 -3.21 5.23 -1.77
CA THR A 53 -3.74 5.26 -0.41
C THR A 53 -3.85 3.83 0.08
N PHE A 54 -3.23 3.52 1.21
CA PHE A 54 -3.44 2.28 1.94
C PHE A 54 -4.25 2.59 3.20
N SER A 55 -5.26 1.78 3.50
CA SER A 55 -6.10 1.95 4.68
C SER A 55 -6.32 0.64 5.41
N VAL A 56 -6.20 0.69 6.73
CA VAL A 56 -6.74 -0.31 7.65
C VAL A 56 -7.99 0.28 8.28
N ILE A 57 -9.13 -0.35 8.02
CA ILE A 57 -10.45 0.15 8.40
C ILE A 57 -11.04 -0.81 9.41
N TYR A 58 -11.32 -0.29 10.61
CA TYR A 58 -12.04 -1.01 11.63
C TYR A 58 -13.52 -0.69 11.48
N SER A 59 -14.37 -1.73 11.45
CA SER A 59 -15.80 -1.57 11.22
C SER A 59 -16.48 -0.68 12.26
N LYS A 60 -17.70 -0.23 11.95
CA LYS A 60 -18.50 0.69 12.79
C LYS A 60 -17.77 2.01 13.09
N LYS A 61 -16.80 2.41 12.26
CA LYS A 61 -16.00 3.63 12.41
C LYS A 61 -15.20 3.68 13.73
N VAL A 62 -14.91 2.52 14.32
CA VAL A 62 -14.14 2.39 15.57
C VAL A 62 -12.77 3.05 15.44
N ALA A 63 -12.08 2.78 14.34
CA ALA A 63 -10.78 3.33 14.06
C ALA A 63 -10.47 3.27 12.55
N LYS A 64 -9.54 4.11 12.12
CA LYS A 64 -8.99 4.08 10.77
C LYS A 64 -7.53 4.48 10.81
N ILE A 65 -6.70 3.69 10.12
CA ILE A 65 -5.32 4.03 9.82
C ILE A 65 -5.22 4.20 8.31
N GLU A 66 -4.65 5.31 7.87
CA GLU A 66 -4.52 5.68 6.47
C GLU A 66 -3.12 6.19 6.17
N PHE A 67 -2.55 5.66 5.10
CA PHE A 67 -1.26 6.05 4.57
C PHE A 67 -1.47 6.55 3.15
N GLU A 68 -0.97 7.74 2.86
CA GLU A 68 -0.90 8.26 1.50
C GLU A 68 0.57 8.37 1.10
N GLY A 69 0.85 8.15 -0.18
CA GLY A 69 2.21 8.20 -0.67
C GLY A 69 2.31 7.95 -2.16
N SER A 70 3.54 7.72 -2.60
CA SER A 70 3.83 7.32 -3.97
C SER A 70 4.93 6.27 -4.05
N VAL A 71 4.79 5.33 -4.97
CA VAL A 71 5.82 4.38 -5.39
C VAL A 71 6.40 4.88 -6.70
N LEU A 72 7.72 4.84 -6.85
CA LEU A 72 8.40 5.13 -8.11
C LEU A 72 8.87 3.82 -8.73
N VAL A 73 8.41 3.53 -9.94
CA VAL A 73 8.75 2.30 -10.67
C VAL A 73 9.47 2.62 -11.96
N LEU A 74 10.47 1.81 -12.29
CA LEU A 74 11.18 1.84 -13.55
C LEU A 74 10.68 0.67 -14.41
N PRO A 75 9.86 0.93 -15.44
CA PRO A 75 9.41 -0.09 -16.37
C PRO A 75 10.55 -0.51 -17.30
N GLU A 76 10.39 -1.63 -17.99
CA GLU A 76 11.27 -1.94 -19.11
C GLU A 76 10.93 -1.07 -20.32
N LYS A 77 11.90 -0.86 -21.22
CA LYS A 77 11.80 0.13 -22.30
C LYS A 77 10.57 -0.05 -23.19
N HIS A 78 10.06 -1.27 -23.32
CA HIS A 78 8.89 -1.63 -24.13
C HIS A 78 7.57 -1.62 -23.35
N GLU A 79 7.59 -1.54 -22.02
CA GLU A 79 6.39 -1.62 -21.17
C GLU A 79 5.79 -0.25 -20.85
N MET A 80 6.57 0.83 -20.98
CA MET A 80 6.16 2.20 -20.61
C MET A 80 4.88 2.64 -21.33
N ASP A 81 4.85 2.53 -22.65
CA ASP A 81 3.71 3.00 -23.45
C ASP A 81 2.45 2.15 -23.20
N ALA A 82 2.63 0.84 -22.96
CA ALA A 82 1.54 -0.05 -22.59
C ALA A 82 0.94 0.32 -21.23
N PHE A 83 1.79 0.62 -20.23
CA PHE A 83 1.34 1.02 -18.90
C PHE A 83 0.57 2.35 -18.91
N MET A 84 1.03 3.33 -19.68
CA MET A 84 0.34 4.61 -19.82
C MET A 84 -1.03 4.44 -20.51
N LYS A 85 -1.09 3.64 -21.59
CA LYS A 85 -2.33 3.37 -22.33
C LYS A 85 -3.36 2.59 -21.50
N ASP A 86 -2.92 1.60 -20.73
CA ASP A 86 -3.82 0.81 -19.89
C ASP A 86 -4.43 1.66 -18.77
N TRP A 87 -3.64 2.58 -18.20
CA TRP A 87 -4.11 3.51 -17.18
C TRP A 87 -5.16 4.51 -17.68
N ASP A 88 -5.15 4.90 -18.96
CA ASP A 88 -6.23 5.74 -19.52
C ASP A 88 -7.61 5.07 -19.37
N SER A 89 -7.64 3.74 -19.35
CA SER A 89 -8.85 2.95 -19.07
C SER A 89 -9.10 2.71 -17.57
N LYS A 90 -8.33 3.36 -16.68
CA LYS A 90 -8.23 3.15 -15.23
C LYS A 90 -7.91 1.70 -14.84
N LYS A 91 -7.35 0.92 -15.76
CA LYS A 91 -6.93 -0.45 -15.49
C LYS A 91 -5.43 -0.47 -15.31
N ILE A 92 -5.01 -0.86 -14.12
CA ILE A 92 -3.58 -1.13 -13.88
C ILE A 92 -3.30 -2.53 -14.45
N PRO A 93 -2.28 -2.70 -15.30
CA PRO A 93 -1.82 -4.02 -15.75
C PRO A 93 -1.68 -4.96 -14.55
N GLU A 94 -2.14 -6.20 -14.69
CA GLU A 94 -2.23 -7.12 -13.55
C GLU A 94 -0.85 -7.42 -12.93
N SER A 95 0.18 -7.57 -13.76
CA SER A 95 1.57 -7.74 -13.33
C SER A 95 2.06 -6.56 -12.47
N LEU A 96 1.81 -5.33 -12.94
CA LEU A 96 2.14 -4.09 -12.23
C LEU A 96 1.39 -4.01 -10.90
N ARG A 97 0.10 -4.37 -10.91
CA ARG A 97 -0.78 -4.32 -9.73
C ARG A 97 -0.26 -5.21 -8.61
N VAL A 98 0.02 -6.48 -8.88
CA VAL A 98 0.43 -7.43 -7.84
C VAL A 98 1.76 -7.02 -7.19
N SER A 99 2.77 -6.67 -7.99
CA SER A 99 4.07 -6.26 -7.47
C SER A 99 3.99 -4.99 -6.61
N ILE A 100 3.23 -3.98 -7.06
CA ILE A 100 3.04 -2.74 -6.31
C ILE A 100 2.23 -2.98 -5.04
N PHE A 101 1.16 -3.75 -5.12
CA PHE A 101 0.28 -4.00 -3.99
C PHE A 101 1.04 -4.73 -2.89
N ASN A 102 1.80 -5.78 -3.24
CA ASN A 102 2.64 -6.50 -2.29
C ASN A 102 3.70 -5.59 -1.66
N PHE A 103 4.29 -4.70 -2.45
CA PHE A 103 5.27 -3.75 -1.93
C PHE A 103 4.65 -2.72 -0.97
N ILE A 104 3.50 -2.15 -1.33
CA ILE A 104 2.74 -1.22 -0.48
C ILE A 104 2.31 -1.91 0.81
N LEU A 105 1.74 -3.12 0.72
CA LEU A 105 1.35 -3.93 1.89
C LEU A 105 2.55 -4.14 2.80
N SER A 106 3.67 -4.66 2.29
CA SER A 106 4.85 -4.92 3.11
C SER A 106 5.35 -3.68 3.87
N LYS A 107 5.39 -2.51 3.20
CA LYS A 107 5.89 -1.27 3.81
C LYS A 107 4.89 -0.61 4.74
N CYS A 108 3.61 -0.61 4.39
CA CYS A 108 2.59 0.08 5.16
C CYS A 108 2.07 -0.76 6.31
N SER A 109 1.88 -2.07 6.14
CA SER A 109 1.45 -2.98 7.22
C SER A 109 2.42 -2.97 8.38
N LEU A 110 3.73 -2.92 8.13
CA LEU A 110 4.74 -2.84 9.20
C LEU A 110 4.54 -1.58 10.08
N LYS A 111 4.30 -0.41 9.46
CA LYS A 111 4.05 0.81 10.24
C LYS A 111 2.64 0.85 10.83
N ALA A 112 1.66 0.22 10.17
CA ALA A 112 0.30 0.08 10.69
C ALA A 112 0.32 -0.71 12.00
N LEU A 113 1.02 -1.85 12.07
CA LEU A 113 1.16 -2.63 13.31
C LEU A 113 1.65 -1.79 14.49
N ALA A 114 2.66 -0.94 14.28
CA ALA A 114 3.16 -0.05 15.33
C ALA A 114 2.11 0.98 15.77
N LEU A 115 1.36 1.56 14.83
CA LEU A 115 0.27 2.51 15.16
C LEU A 115 -0.91 1.82 15.84
N GLU A 116 -1.18 0.57 15.49
CA GLU A 116 -2.20 -0.26 16.14
C GLU A 116 -1.84 -0.50 17.60
N GLU A 117 -0.58 -0.82 17.88
CA GLU A 117 -0.07 -0.94 19.24
C GLU A 117 -0.16 0.40 20.00
N GLU A 118 0.32 1.50 19.42
CA GLU A 118 0.26 2.84 20.01
C GLU A 118 -1.18 3.29 20.34
N LEU A 119 -2.17 2.92 19.51
CA LEU A 119 -3.58 3.26 19.70
C LEU A 119 -4.38 2.18 20.46
N SER A 120 -3.72 1.10 20.89
CA SER A 120 -4.35 -0.08 21.51
C SER A 120 -5.50 -0.65 20.66
N LEU A 121 -5.27 -0.79 19.36
CA LEU A 121 -6.16 -1.41 18.39
C LEU A 121 -5.79 -2.88 18.18
N PRO A 122 -6.76 -3.77 17.88
CA PRO A 122 -6.45 -5.12 17.45
C PRO A 122 -5.62 -5.12 16.16
N LEU A 123 -4.66 -6.04 16.05
CA LEU A 123 -3.77 -6.11 14.89
C LEU A 123 -4.54 -6.52 13.62
N HIS A 124 -4.29 -5.83 12.50
CA HIS A 124 -4.92 -6.16 11.20
C HIS A 124 -4.37 -7.43 10.55
N MET A 125 -3.19 -7.88 10.99
CA MET A 125 -2.54 -9.09 10.52
C MET A 125 -2.07 -9.94 11.70
N GLN A 126 -2.14 -11.26 11.53
CA GLN A 126 -1.70 -12.18 12.57
C GLN A 126 -0.17 -12.18 12.64
N MET A 127 0.35 -12.00 13.86
CA MET A 127 1.77 -12.19 14.10
C MET A 127 2.12 -13.69 14.02
N PRO A 128 3.35 -14.03 13.58
CA PRO A 128 3.84 -15.39 13.65
C PRO A 128 3.71 -15.94 15.07
N LYS A 129 3.20 -17.16 15.20
CA LYS A 129 3.06 -17.86 16.48
C LYS A 129 3.89 -19.12 16.44
N LEU A 130 4.59 -19.42 17.53
CA LEU A 130 5.19 -20.73 17.71
C LEU A 130 4.08 -21.73 18.03
N THR A 131 4.04 -22.83 17.30
CA THR A 131 3.20 -23.98 17.61
C THR A 131 4.08 -25.09 18.13
N SER A 132 3.75 -25.68 19.28
CA SER A 132 4.44 -26.87 19.76
C SER A 132 4.27 -28.00 18.75
N GLN A 133 5.39 -28.59 18.32
CA GLN A 133 5.36 -29.82 17.54
C GLN A 133 4.79 -30.91 18.46
N LYS A 134 3.60 -31.43 18.13
CA LYS A 134 3.09 -32.63 18.80
C LYS A 134 3.95 -33.79 18.29
N ASP A 135 4.70 -34.41 19.19
CA ASP A 135 5.35 -35.71 18.96
C ASP A 135 4.32 -36.80 18.64
#